data_AF-A0A1I8CUF5-F1
#
_entry.id   AF-A0A1I8CUF5-F1
#
_cell.length_a   1.000
_cell.length_b   1.000
_cell.length_c   1.000
_cell.angle_alpha   90.00
_cell.angle_beta   90.00
_cell.angle_gamma   90.00
#
_symmetry.space_group_name_H-M   'P 1'
#
loop_
_entity.id
_entity.type
_entity.pdbx_description
1 polymer ?
#
loop_
_entity_poly.entity_id
_entity_poly.type
_entity_poly.pdbx_seq_one_letter_code
_entity_poly.pdbx_strand_id
1 'polypeptide(L)'
;MLNQPVVTSTCLICDCVTAEIHYKLRCCLKCKIFFRRHANRDHGFRCSNSKKCNLTNKNKCKACRMDKCLQIGLSMEAVVEWKEKRKVSLENKILLKFDASSFIEANPCYAIETLEIKNDNKHMEMLVYTERKFQKFRDFVYHNPKLSFLSIEEMFGNDCELGKCDRENMKPFYCMINGQPNKEFHYKKDLFGSRLFDSLFLALDFIKIFPVFNNLSDNDRRSLIKFVSPSIATIDICYYSYKLNWGWAIMPDGFEPIKYMGSASTYDIAVNVKPIEYIIKLNPSFEEHCLMKILLYLNSSVLMSAEGKELLETEKQKYGAILLKYLQLNYGHIRGATRFAEIIKAVGTIYEFGEKMKGYYNIQAVLKASKGAKDTRIIPPFLDFVLN
;
A
#
# COMPACT_ATOMS: atom_id res chain seq x y z
N MET A 1 11.94 -23.81 -26.72
CA MET A 1 11.70 -22.49 -27.34
C MET A 1 10.32 -22.51 -27.98
N LEU A 2 9.37 -21.77 -27.42
CA LEU A 2 8.09 -21.47 -28.08
C LEU A 2 7.79 -19.99 -27.84
N ASN A 3 7.83 -19.22 -28.92
CA ASN A 3 7.54 -17.79 -28.99
C ASN A 3 6.09 -17.52 -28.57
N GLN A 4 5.89 -16.72 -27.51
CA GLN A 4 4.61 -16.05 -27.29
C GLN A 4 4.55 -14.79 -28.19
N PRO A 5 3.39 -14.46 -28.80
CA PRO A 5 3.23 -13.22 -29.52
C PRO A 5 3.23 -12.07 -28.50
N VAL A 6 4.23 -11.19 -28.58
CA VAL A 6 4.19 -9.90 -27.89
C VAL A 6 3.03 -9.11 -28.50
N VAL A 7 1.90 -9.01 -27.78
CA VAL A 7 0.82 -8.09 -28.16
C VAL A 7 1.36 -6.67 -27.99
N THR A 8 1.92 -6.12 -29.07
CA THR A 8 2.46 -4.76 -29.11
C THR A 8 1.29 -3.77 -29.15
N SER A 9 0.83 -3.38 -27.96
CA SER A 9 -0.19 -2.32 -27.84
C SER A 9 0.41 -0.97 -28.23
N THR A 10 -0.21 -0.25 -29.16
CA THR A 10 0.19 1.06 -29.70
C THR A 10 -0.76 2.20 -29.31
N CYS A 11 -0.32 3.45 -29.37
CA CYS A 11 -1.17 4.61 -29.09
C CYS A 11 -2.17 4.84 -30.23
N LEU A 12 -3.47 4.97 -29.93
CA LEU A 12 -4.52 5.22 -30.94
C LEU A 12 -4.41 6.57 -31.69
N ILE A 13 -3.47 7.43 -31.30
CA ILE A 13 -3.26 8.77 -31.86
C ILE A 13 -1.99 8.85 -32.70
N CYS A 14 -0.91 8.18 -32.27
CA CYS A 14 0.41 8.34 -32.89
C CYS A 14 1.18 7.02 -33.06
N ASP A 15 0.53 5.88 -32.82
CA ASP A 15 1.04 4.52 -32.96
C ASP A 15 2.31 4.18 -32.17
N CYS A 16 2.75 5.07 -31.27
CA CYS A 16 3.85 4.83 -30.36
C CYS A 16 3.49 3.67 -29.41
N VAL A 17 4.41 2.71 -29.25
CA VAL A 17 4.25 1.57 -28.34
C VAL A 17 3.90 2.06 -26.94
N THR A 18 2.76 1.63 -26.43
CA THR A 18 2.28 1.98 -25.09
C THR A 18 1.18 1.02 -24.66
N ALA A 19 1.29 0.53 -23.43
CA ALA A 19 0.21 -0.17 -22.75
C ALA A 19 -0.69 0.78 -21.91
N GLU A 20 -0.37 2.08 -21.90
CA GLU A 20 -1.06 3.04 -21.04
C GLU A 20 -2.42 3.48 -21.62
N ILE A 21 -3.38 3.67 -20.72
CA ILE A 21 -4.70 4.21 -21.01
C ILE A 21 -4.80 5.56 -20.29
N HIS A 22 -5.03 6.65 -21.03
CA HIS A 22 -5.37 7.95 -20.45
C HIS A 22 -6.70 8.42 -21.00
N TYR A 23 -7.52 9.03 -20.14
CA TYR A 23 -8.88 9.48 -20.48
C TYR A 23 -9.73 8.35 -21.10
N LYS A 24 -9.65 7.14 -20.52
CA LYS A 24 -10.37 5.92 -20.96
C LYS A 24 -9.97 5.38 -22.35
N LEU A 25 -8.94 5.95 -22.99
CA LEU A 25 -8.46 5.53 -24.31
C LEU A 25 -6.96 5.22 -24.28
N ARG A 26 -6.55 4.19 -25.05
CA ARG A 26 -5.14 3.79 -25.14
C ARG A 26 -4.33 4.87 -25.86
N CYS A 27 -3.55 5.64 -25.10
CA CYS A 27 -2.72 6.70 -25.65
C CYS A 27 -1.40 6.84 -24.89
N CYS A 28 -0.36 7.30 -25.58
CA CYS A 28 0.95 7.47 -24.94
C CYS A 28 0.97 8.76 -24.10
N LEU A 29 1.89 8.83 -23.14
CA LEU A 29 2.09 10.01 -22.28
C LEU A 29 2.23 11.32 -23.08
N LYS A 30 2.89 11.29 -24.24
CA LYS A 30 3.05 12.47 -25.10
C LYS A 30 1.72 12.98 -25.65
N CYS A 31 0.83 12.07 -26.05
CA CYS A 31 -0.51 12.42 -26.53
C CYS A 31 -1.42 12.90 -25.40
N LYS A 32 -1.33 12.28 -24.22
CA LYS A 32 -2.03 12.73 -23.00
C LYS A 32 -1.69 14.19 -22.66
N ILE A 33 -0.40 14.51 -22.58
CA ILE A 33 0.08 15.85 -22.22
C ILE A 33 -0.30 16.85 -23.31
N PHE A 34 -0.17 16.46 -24.58
CA PHE A 34 -0.58 17.29 -25.71
C PHE A 34 -2.05 17.67 -25.63
N PHE A 35 -2.96 16.70 -25.43
CA PHE A 35 -4.40 16.96 -25.35
C PHE A 35 -4.72 17.90 -24.17
N ARG A 36 -4.19 17.60 -22.97
CA ARG A 36 -4.39 18.44 -21.78
C ARG A 36 -3.98 19.90 -21.97
N ARG A 37 -2.88 20.16 -22.70
CA ARG A 37 -2.33 21.50 -22.90
C ARG A 37 -3.08 22.31 -23.95
N HIS A 38 -3.86 21.66 -24.79
CA HIS A 38 -4.40 22.29 -26.00
C HIS A 38 -5.91 22.12 -26.18
N ALA A 39 -6.58 21.33 -25.35
CA ALA A 39 -8.04 21.13 -25.44
C ALA A 39 -8.86 22.42 -25.20
N ASN A 40 -8.31 23.40 -24.46
CA ASN A 40 -8.96 24.69 -24.17
C ASN A 40 -8.39 25.86 -24.98
N ARG A 41 -7.82 25.63 -26.16
CA ARG A 41 -7.31 26.73 -26.99
C ARG A 41 -8.39 27.22 -27.94
N ASP A 42 -8.70 28.51 -27.87
CA ASP A 42 -9.67 29.20 -28.75
C ASP A 42 -9.19 29.31 -30.21
N HIS A 43 -7.87 29.25 -30.43
CA HIS A 43 -7.27 29.31 -31.77
C HIS A 43 -6.85 27.91 -32.24
N GLY A 44 -7.54 27.41 -33.26
CA GLY A 44 -7.25 26.14 -33.91
C GLY A 44 -5.86 26.11 -34.57
N PHE A 45 -5.24 24.93 -34.59
CA PHE A 45 -3.97 24.75 -35.31
C PHE A 45 -4.20 24.71 -36.83
N ARG A 46 -3.32 25.34 -37.62
CA ARG A 46 -3.35 25.24 -39.09
C ARG A 46 -2.50 24.05 -39.56
N CYS A 47 -3.04 23.26 -40.48
CA CYS A 47 -2.31 22.17 -41.14
C CYS A 47 -1.77 22.65 -42.49
N SER A 48 -0.49 22.46 -42.77
CA SER A 48 0.13 22.80 -44.06
C SER A 48 -0.04 21.70 -45.12
N ASN A 49 -0.62 20.55 -44.77
CA ASN A 49 -0.74 19.37 -45.65
C ASN A 49 -2.18 18.83 -45.67
N SER A 50 -3.16 19.72 -45.83
CA SER A 50 -4.59 19.40 -46.03
C SER A 50 -5.16 18.34 -45.08
N LYS A 51 -4.77 18.37 -43.80
CA LYS A 51 -5.19 17.44 -42.73
C LYS A 51 -4.86 15.95 -42.97
N LYS A 52 -3.94 15.60 -43.87
CA LYS A 52 -3.53 14.21 -44.16
C LYS A 52 -2.15 13.81 -43.60
N CYS A 53 -1.65 14.53 -42.59
CA CYS A 53 -0.33 14.22 -41.99
C CYS A 53 -0.33 12.86 -41.28
N ASN A 54 0.69 12.04 -41.55
CA ASN A 54 1.00 10.85 -40.77
C ASN A 54 1.59 11.25 -39.41
N LEU A 55 0.98 10.79 -38.31
CA LEU A 55 1.35 11.13 -36.93
C LEU A 55 2.39 10.20 -36.30
N THR A 56 2.95 9.25 -37.06
CA THR A 56 4.09 8.43 -36.64
C THR A 56 5.34 9.30 -36.47
N ASN A 57 6.27 8.86 -35.61
CA ASN A 57 7.36 9.57 -34.89
C ASN A 57 8.21 10.62 -35.65
N LYS A 58 8.03 10.85 -36.95
CA LYS A 58 8.75 11.84 -37.75
C LYS A 58 7.92 13.08 -38.14
N ASN A 59 6.57 13.09 -38.05
CA ASN A 59 5.76 14.27 -38.40
C ASN A 59 4.75 14.68 -37.30
N LYS A 60 4.94 15.87 -36.71
CA LYS A 60 4.22 16.37 -35.52
C LYS A 60 3.21 17.48 -35.85
N CYS A 61 2.35 17.28 -36.85
CA CYS A 61 1.32 18.26 -37.16
C CYS A 61 0.33 18.41 -35.99
N LYS A 62 0.33 19.57 -35.34
CA LYS A 62 -0.51 19.85 -34.16
C LYS A 62 -2.00 19.82 -34.51
N ALA A 63 -2.36 20.26 -35.73
CA ALA A 63 -3.73 20.23 -36.25
C ALA A 63 -4.25 18.80 -36.38
N CYS A 64 -3.57 17.95 -37.16
CA CYS A 64 -3.99 16.56 -37.33
C CYS A 64 -3.98 15.78 -36.01
N ARG A 65 -3.06 16.09 -35.10
CA ARG A 65 -3.00 15.44 -33.79
C ARG A 65 -4.18 15.80 -32.91
N MET A 66 -4.61 17.07 -32.92
CA MET A 66 -5.79 17.49 -32.16
C MET A 66 -7.08 16.92 -32.77
N ASP A 67 -7.22 16.97 -34.09
CA ASP A 67 -8.37 16.39 -34.80
C ASP A 67 -8.49 14.90 -34.49
N LYS A 68 -7.37 14.15 -34.49
CA LYS A 68 -7.36 12.73 -34.13
C LYS A 68 -7.77 12.49 -32.68
N CYS A 69 -7.34 13.34 -31.74
CA CYS A 69 -7.76 13.22 -30.33
C CYS A 69 -9.29 13.33 -30.19
N LEU A 70 -9.90 14.33 -30.82
CA LEU A 70 -11.34 14.56 -30.77
C LEU A 70 -12.10 13.42 -31.47
N GLN A 71 -11.61 12.96 -32.62
CA GLN A 71 -12.23 11.85 -33.37
C GLN A 71 -12.30 10.54 -32.58
N ILE A 72 -11.28 10.23 -31.76
CA ILE A 72 -11.28 8.99 -30.96
C ILE A 72 -12.10 9.11 -29.67
N GLY A 73 -12.74 10.24 -29.42
CA GLY A 73 -13.60 10.45 -28.25
C GLY A 73 -12.90 10.98 -27.00
N LEU A 74 -11.73 11.62 -27.14
CA LEU A 74 -11.18 12.42 -26.03
C LEU A 74 -12.04 13.67 -25.85
N SER A 75 -12.75 13.75 -24.72
CA SER A 75 -13.63 14.87 -24.41
C SER A 75 -13.21 15.57 -23.11
N MET A 76 -13.61 16.84 -22.94
CA MET A 76 -13.30 17.58 -21.70
C MET A 76 -14.15 17.11 -20.52
N GLU A 77 -15.32 16.53 -20.76
CA GLU A 77 -16.14 15.87 -19.74
C GLU A 77 -15.37 14.71 -19.10
N ALA A 78 -14.61 13.93 -19.88
CA ALA A 78 -13.73 12.88 -19.35
C ALA A 78 -12.55 13.44 -18.51
N VAL A 79 -12.15 14.69 -18.74
CA VAL A 79 -11.14 15.40 -17.93
C VAL A 79 -11.75 15.94 -16.63
N VAL A 80 -13.01 16.37 -16.66
CA VAL A 80 -13.76 16.84 -15.48
C VAL A 80 -14.18 15.67 -14.58
N GLU A 81 -14.66 14.55 -15.14
CA GLU A 81 -14.98 13.32 -14.39
C GLU A 81 -13.73 12.76 -13.66
N TRP A 82 -12.53 12.96 -14.24
CA TRP A 82 -11.25 12.65 -13.57
C TRP A 82 -10.91 13.62 -12.43
N LYS A 83 -11.33 14.89 -12.53
CA LYS A 83 -11.22 15.87 -11.43
C LYS A 83 -12.25 15.61 -10.33
N GLU A 84 -13.45 15.10 -10.65
CA GLU A 84 -14.54 14.86 -9.70
C GLU A 84 -14.40 13.55 -8.93
N LYS A 85 -13.71 12.54 -9.47
CA LYS A 85 -13.30 11.34 -8.71
C LYS A 85 -12.26 11.60 -7.61
N ARG A 86 -11.77 12.84 -7.46
CA ARG A 86 -11.06 13.32 -6.25
C ARG A 86 -12.00 13.74 -5.11
N LYS A 87 -13.33 13.66 -5.29
CA LYS A 87 -14.34 14.05 -4.30
C LYS A 87 -15.19 12.87 -3.77
N VAL A 88 -14.68 11.64 -3.84
CA VAL A 88 -15.25 10.50 -3.08
C VAL A 88 -14.20 9.98 -2.10
N SER A 89 -14.15 10.62 -0.94
CA SER A 89 -14.03 10.01 0.39
C SER A 89 -14.15 11.13 1.41
N LEU A 90 -15.35 11.70 1.51
CA LEU A 90 -15.72 12.58 2.62
C LEU A 90 -16.27 11.72 3.76
N GLU A 91 -15.47 10.73 4.19
CA GLU A 91 -15.62 9.96 5.42
C GLU A 91 -14.32 9.17 5.66
N ASN A 92 -13.23 9.91 5.83
CA ASN A 92 -11.97 9.42 6.41
C ASN A 92 -11.13 10.59 6.95
N LYS A 93 -11.79 11.52 7.65
CA LYS A 93 -11.19 12.71 8.28
C LYS A 93 -10.32 12.39 9.52
N ILE A 94 -10.10 11.11 9.82
CA ILE A 94 -9.35 10.68 11.00
C ILE A 94 -7.88 10.35 10.67
N LEU A 95 -7.54 10.20 9.40
CA LEU A 95 -6.22 9.72 8.98
C LEU A 95 -5.19 10.82 8.71
N LEU A 96 -5.64 12.08 8.69
CA LEU A 96 -4.79 13.26 8.51
C LEU A 96 -4.62 14.06 9.81
N LYS A 97 -4.73 13.44 10.99
CA LYS A 97 -4.44 14.15 12.25
C LYS A 97 -2.99 14.65 12.33
N PHE A 98 -2.08 14.01 11.59
CA PHE A 98 -0.74 14.55 11.41
C PHE A 98 -0.74 15.55 10.26
N ASP A 99 -0.88 16.82 10.62
CA ASP A 99 -0.83 17.92 9.68
C ASP A 99 0.64 18.26 9.38
N ALA A 100 1.10 17.79 8.21
CA ALA A 100 2.46 18.05 7.76
C ALA A 100 2.75 19.55 7.60
N SER A 101 1.75 20.38 7.28
CA SER A 101 1.91 21.84 7.21
C SER A 101 2.20 22.44 8.57
N SER A 102 1.33 22.21 9.56
CA SER A 102 1.54 22.74 10.90
C SER A 102 2.80 22.20 11.57
N PHE A 103 3.18 20.94 11.30
CA PHE A 103 4.42 20.38 11.81
C PHE A 103 5.67 21.07 11.23
N ILE A 104 5.68 21.35 9.93
CA ILE A 104 6.78 22.08 9.25
C ILE A 104 6.79 23.56 9.68
N GLU A 105 5.62 24.15 9.94
CA GLU A 105 5.52 25.50 10.49
C GLU A 105 6.05 25.58 11.92
N ALA A 106 5.73 24.60 12.77
CA ALA A 106 6.22 24.52 14.14
C ALA A 106 7.71 24.16 14.25
N ASN A 107 8.25 23.47 13.24
CA ASN A 107 9.66 23.08 13.15
C ASN A 107 10.26 23.62 11.85
N PRO A 108 10.46 24.94 11.75
CA PRO A 108 11.06 25.55 10.57
C PRO A 108 12.45 24.94 10.32
N CYS A 109 12.85 24.85 9.04
CA CYS A 109 14.03 24.15 8.51
C CYS A 109 15.43 24.59 9.04
N TYR A 110 15.59 24.86 10.33
CA TYR A 110 16.86 25.22 10.95
C TYR A 110 17.69 23.97 11.29
N ALA A 111 19.00 24.19 11.43
CA ALA A 111 19.99 23.16 11.72
C ALA A 111 19.65 22.42 13.01
N ILE A 112 19.61 21.09 12.96
CA ILE A 112 19.29 20.24 14.10
C ILE A 112 20.50 20.20 15.05
N GLU A 113 20.31 20.66 16.29
CA GLU A 113 21.32 20.56 17.34
C GLU A 113 21.56 19.09 17.77
N THR A 114 22.82 18.80 18.12
CA THR A 114 23.38 17.45 18.21
C THR A 114 22.94 16.61 19.42
N LEU A 115 22.28 17.21 20.43
CA LEU A 115 21.91 16.52 21.68
C LEU A 115 20.60 15.70 21.57
N GLU A 116 19.62 16.16 20.79
CA GLU A 116 18.35 15.44 20.57
C GLU A 116 18.51 14.18 19.70
N ILE A 117 19.56 14.13 18.87
CA ILE A 117 19.83 13.03 17.92
C ILE A 117 19.99 11.67 18.65
N LYS A 118 20.57 11.65 19.85
CA LYS A 118 20.86 10.40 20.57
C LYS A 118 19.60 9.63 20.99
N ASN A 119 18.52 10.32 21.35
CA ASN A 119 17.28 9.67 21.79
C ASN A 119 16.43 9.23 20.59
N ASP A 120 16.37 10.05 19.55
CA ASP A 120 15.71 9.71 18.28
C ASP A 120 16.34 8.47 17.63
N ASN A 121 17.67 8.36 17.69
CA ASN A 121 18.40 7.20 17.20
C ASN A 121 17.95 5.91 17.89
N LYS A 122 17.72 5.92 19.21
CA LYS A 122 17.23 4.72 19.94
C LYS A 122 15.84 4.30 19.49
N HIS A 123 14.93 5.25 19.28
CA HIS A 123 13.59 4.95 18.78
C HIS A 123 13.64 4.37 17.36
N MET A 124 14.50 4.90 16.50
CA MET A 124 14.69 4.38 15.14
C MET A 124 15.36 3.00 15.15
N GLU A 125 16.39 2.80 15.96
CA GLU A 125 17.05 1.51 16.15
C GLU A 125 16.06 0.44 16.62
N MET A 126 15.19 0.78 17.57
CA MET A 126 14.13 -0.11 18.03
C MET A 126 13.15 -0.46 16.91
N LEU A 127 12.72 0.53 16.11
CA LEU A 127 11.84 0.29 14.95
C LEU A 127 12.49 -0.67 13.94
N VAL A 128 13.74 -0.40 13.55
CA VAL A 128 14.50 -1.22 12.59
C VAL A 128 14.72 -2.62 13.12
N TYR A 129 15.10 -2.74 14.39
CA TYR A 129 15.30 -4.03 15.04
C TYR A 129 14.01 -4.86 15.02
N THR A 130 12.90 -4.25 15.41
CA THR A 130 11.58 -4.90 15.42
C THR A 130 11.14 -5.28 14.01
N GLU A 131 11.34 -4.42 13.01
CA GLU A 131 10.99 -4.73 11.61
C GLU A 131 11.86 -5.84 11.03
N ARG A 132 13.15 -5.92 11.39
CA ARG A 132 14.01 -7.04 10.99
C ARG A 132 13.57 -8.36 11.60
N LYS A 133 13.11 -8.35 12.86
CA LYS A 133 12.52 -9.52 13.51
C LYS A 133 11.22 -9.94 12.83
N PHE A 134 10.36 -8.97 12.55
CA PHE A 134 9.13 -9.16 11.79
C PHE A 134 9.42 -9.78 10.42
N GLN A 135 10.40 -9.26 9.68
CA GLN A 135 10.79 -9.80 8.37
C GLN A 135 11.21 -11.26 8.48
N LYS A 136 12.08 -11.59 9.45
CA LYS A 136 12.49 -12.97 9.70
C LYS A 136 11.25 -13.85 9.89
N PHE A 137 10.35 -13.46 10.79
CA PHE A 137 9.12 -14.20 11.04
C PHE A 137 8.26 -14.36 9.78
N ARG A 138 8.09 -13.29 8.99
CA ARG A 138 7.32 -13.28 7.76
C ARG A 138 7.90 -14.20 6.69
N ASP A 139 9.22 -14.22 6.55
CA ASP A 139 9.93 -15.05 5.57
C ASP A 139 10.03 -16.52 6.03
N PHE A 140 9.58 -16.82 7.25
CA PHE A 140 9.44 -18.17 7.77
C PHE A 140 7.98 -18.59 7.77
N VAL A 141 7.73 -19.85 7.38
CA VAL A 141 6.41 -20.45 7.60
C VAL A 141 6.30 -20.82 9.08
N TYR A 142 6.06 -19.83 9.95
CA TYR A 142 5.50 -20.12 11.26
C TYR A 142 4.00 -20.34 11.09
N HIS A 143 3.63 -21.52 10.57
CA HIS A 143 2.25 -21.97 10.69
C HIS A 143 2.16 -22.73 12.01
N ASN A 144 1.85 -22.02 13.09
CA ASN A 144 1.31 -22.66 14.29
C ASN A 144 -0.22 -22.76 14.08
N PRO A 145 -0.75 -23.92 13.68
CA PRO A 145 -2.16 -24.06 13.35
C PRO A 145 -3.06 -23.70 14.54
N LYS A 146 -2.52 -23.80 15.77
CA LYS A 146 -3.23 -23.43 17.00
C LYS A 146 -3.61 -21.95 17.03
N LEU A 147 -2.81 -21.07 16.41
CA LEU A 147 -3.11 -19.63 16.37
C LEU A 147 -4.44 -19.33 15.70
N SER A 148 -4.79 -20.08 14.64
CA SER A 148 -6.06 -19.90 13.93
C SER A 148 -7.30 -20.29 14.75
N PHE A 149 -7.11 -20.96 15.89
CA PHE A 149 -8.19 -21.40 16.78
C PHE A 149 -8.25 -20.61 18.10
N LEU A 150 -7.33 -19.67 18.34
CA LEU A 150 -7.36 -18.84 19.55
C LEU A 150 -8.56 -17.91 19.53
N SER A 151 -9.14 -17.70 20.71
CA SER A 151 -10.12 -16.64 20.97
C SER A 151 -9.47 -15.25 20.89
N ILE A 152 -10.29 -14.21 20.72
CA ILE A 152 -9.77 -12.83 20.70
C ILE A 152 -9.13 -12.49 22.05
N GLU A 153 -9.71 -12.97 23.15
CA GLU A 153 -9.18 -12.80 24.50
C GLU A 153 -7.77 -13.38 24.63
N GLU A 154 -7.58 -14.63 24.20
CA GLU A 154 -6.27 -15.28 24.20
C GLU A 154 -5.28 -14.55 23.30
N MET A 155 -5.70 -14.09 22.12
CA MET A 155 -4.79 -13.42 21.19
C MET A 155 -4.28 -12.08 21.71
N PHE A 156 -5.11 -11.30 22.40
CA PHE A 156 -4.68 -10.04 23.01
C PHE A 156 -3.97 -10.25 24.36
N GLY A 157 -4.27 -11.33 25.08
CA GLY A 157 -3.67 -11.66 26.36
C GLY A 157 -2.31 -12.39 26.27
N ASN A 158 -2.09 -13.16 25.22
CA ASN A 158 -0.86 -13.91 25.03
C ASN A 158 0.34 -13.00 24.70
N ASP A 159 1.50 -13.38 25.24
CA ASP A 159 2.79 -12.78 24.90
C ASP A 159 3.04 -12.77 23.39
N CYS A 160 3.73 -11.74 22.93
CA CYS A 160 4.13 -11.58 21.53
C CYS A 160 4.99 -12.75 21.03
N GLU A 161 4.57 -13.41 19.94
CA GLU A 161 5.29 -14.53 19.31
C GLU A 161 6.58 -14.07 18.63
N LEU A 162 6.63 -12.86 18.07
CA LEU A 162 7.87 -12.27 17.54
C LEU A 162 8.99 -12.21 18.60
N GLY A 163 8.63 -12.08 19.89
CA GLY A 163 9.58 -12.12 21.00
C GLY A 163 10.06 -13.52 21.38
N LYS A 164 9.34 -14.58 20.98
CA LYS A 164 9.69 -15.99 21.25
C LYS A 164 10.64 -16.58 20.20
N CYS A 165 10.67 -16.06 18.98
CA CYS A 165 11.50 -16.60 17.89
C CYS A 165 13.02 -16.61 18.17
N ASP A 166 13.53 -15.73 19.02
CA ASP A 166 14.95 -15.75 19.41
C ASP A 166 15.29 -16.90 20.37
N ARG A 167 14.29 -17.45 21.08
CA ARG A 167 14.49 -18.44 22.15
C ARG A 167 14.51 -19.87 21.65
N GLU A 168 13.83 -20.16 20.54
CA GLU A 168 13.50 -21.55 20.16
C GLU A 168 14.36 -22.13 19.03
N ASN A 169 15.37 -21.40 18.50
CA ASN A 169 16.29 -21.89 17.46
C ASN A 169 15.58 -22.69 16.34
N MET A 170 14.42 -22.19 15.89
CA MET A 170 13.59 -22.92 14.92
C MET A 170 14.35 -23.12 13.61
N LYS A 171 14.39 -24.36 13.12
CA LYS A 171 14.93 -24.68 11.78
C LYS A 171 13.98 -24.09 10.74
N PRO A 172 14.41 -23.09 9.94
CA PRO A 172 13.47 -22.40 9.09
C PRO A 172 13.20 -23.20 7.82
N PHE A 173 11.92 -23.44 7.53
CA PHE A 173 11.49 -23.77 6.19
C PHE A 173 11.22 -22.47 5.44
N TYR A 174 12.11 -22.15 4.50
CA TYR A 174 11.99 -20.98 3.66
C TYR A 174 10.87 -21.18 2.65
N CYS A 175 9.85 -20.33 2.75
CA CYS A 175 8.80 -20.18 1.74
C CYS A 175 9.35 -19.60 0.42
N MET A 176 10.46 -18.87 0.49
CA MET A 176 11.13 -18.23 -0.63
C MET A 176 12.59 -18.69 -0.71
N ILE A 177 12.98 -19.31 -1.81
CA ILE A 177 14.37 -19.69 -2.10
C ILE A 177 14.86 -18.81 -3.24
N ASN A 178 15.93 -18.04 -3.01
CA ASN A 178 16.50 -17.11 -4.00
C ASN A 178 15.47 -16.14 -4.61
N GLY A 179 14.52 -15.66 -3.80
CA GLY A 179 13.48 -14.72 -4.24
C GLY A 179 12.35 -15.34 -5.07
N GLN A 180 12.28 -16.69 -5.14
CA GLN A 180 11.18 -17.41 -5.77
C GLN A 180 10.42 -18.30 -4.77
N PRO A 181 9.11 -18.50 -4.95
CA PRO A 181 8.34 -19.42 -4.11
C PRO A 181 8.91 -20.83 -4.13
N ASN A 182 9.03 -21.43 -2.95
CA ASN A 182 9.45 -22.82 -2.81
C ASN A 182 8.35 -23.75 -3.37
N LYS A 183 8.66 -24.48 -4.44
CA LYS A 183 7.71 -25.37 -5.13
C LYS A 183 7.33 -26.61 -4.32
N GLU A 184 8.12 -27.02 -3.34
CA GLU A 184 7.71 -28.08 -2.42
C GLU A 184 6.57 -27.61 -1.50
N PHE A 185 6.44 -26.29 -1.34
CA PHE A 185 5.41 -25.64 -0.55
C PHE A 185 4.15 -25.34 -1.39
N HIS A 186 3.53 -26.39 -1.94
CA HIS A 186 2.22 -26.28 -2.59
C HIS A 186 1.10 -26.56 -1.58
N TYR A 187 0.71 -25.53 -0.86
CA TYR A 187 -0.41 -25.64 0.06
C TYR A 187 -1.71 -25.96 -0.71
N LYS A 188 -2.45 -26.97 -0.24
CA LYS A 188 -3.67 -27.48 -0.88
C LYS A 188 -4.80 -26.44 -0.84
N LYS A 189 -5.16 -25.94 -2.03
CA LYS A 189 -6.46 -25.42 -2.54
C LYS A 189 -7.39 -24.51 -1.72
N ASP A 190 -7.23 -24.28 -0.42
CA ASP A 190 -8.04 -23.27 0.27
C ASP A 190 -7.26 -22.48 1.32
N LEU A 191 -6.69 -21.38 0.85
CA LEU A 191 -5.62 -20.66 1.51
C LEU A 191 -5.80 -19.16 1.56
N PHE A 192 -6.92 -18.65 1.05
CA PHE A 192 -7.11 -17.21 1.00
C PHE A 192 -7.34 -16.61 2.39
N GLY A 193 -8.08 -17.33 3.27
CA GLY A 193 -8.33 -16.90 4.64
C GLY A 193 -7.13 -17.07 5.58
N SER A 194 -6.42 -18.20 5.49
CA SER A 194 -5.27 -18.48 6.37
C SER A 194 -4.09 -17.51 6.14
N ARG A 195 -3.78 -17.17 4.89
CA ARG A 195 -2.66 -16.25 4.57
C ARG A 195 -2.93 -14.80 4.96
N LEU A 196 -4.18 -14.36 4.83
CA LEU A 196 -4.57 -13.04 5.33
C LEU A 196 -4.54 -13.04 6.87
N PHE A 197 -5.03 -14.10 7.51
CA PHE A 197 -4.93 -14.27 8.96
C PHE A 197 -3.48 -14.12 9.44
N ASP A 198 -2.51 -14.79 8.81
CA ASP A 198 -1.10 -14.68 9.20
C ASP A 198 -0.60 -13.21 9.13
N SER A 199 -0.98 -12.48 8.08
CA SER A 199 -0.59 -11.08 7.89
C SER A 199 -1.24 -10.15 8.92
N LEU A 200 -2.51 -10.39 9.26
CA LEU A 200 -3.24 -9.62 10.26
C LEU A 200 -2.74 -9.94 11.68
N PHE A 201 -2.47 -11.21 11.97
CA PHE A 201 -1.93 -11.65 13.26
C PHE A 201 -0.56 -11.01 13.51
N LEU A 202 0.31 -11.02 12.50
CA LEU A 202 1.60 -10.35 12.56
C LEU A 202 1.49 -8.85 12.84
N ALA A 203 0.42 -8.19 12.36
CA ALA A 203 0.15 -6.80 12.69
C ALA A 203 -0.17 -6.59 14.18
N LEU A 204 -0.97 -7.49 14.78
CA LEU A 204 -1.24 -7.46 16.23
C LEU A 204 0.06 -7.66 17.02
N ASP A 205 0.83 -8.69 16.68
CA ASP A 205 2.02 -9.04 17.46
C ASP A 205 3.13 -8.01 17.35
N PHE A 206 3.30 -7.38 16.17
CA PHE A 206 4.27 -6.29 16.02
C PHE A 206 3.99 -5.14 16.99
N ILE A 207 2.73 -4.71 17.13
CA ILE A 207 2.41 -3.53 17.94
C ILE A 207 2.48 -3.80 19.45
N LYS A 208 2.32 -5.06 19.90
CA LYS A 208 2.50 -5.46 21.32
C LYS A 208 3.87 -5.12 21.88
N ILE A 209 4.88 -4.99 21.01
CA ILE A 209 6.26 -4.64 21.38
C ILE A 209 6.36 -3.18 21.84
N PHE A 210 5.44 -2.32 21.42
CA PHE A 210 5.51 -0.88 21.67
C PHE A 210 4.75 -0.49 22.94
N PRO A 211 5.36 0.28 23.86
CA PRO A 211 4.73 0.69 25.12
C PRO A 211 3.38 1.40 24.94
N VAL A 212 3.24 2.20 23.88
CA VAL A 212 1.99 2.91 23.58
C VAL A 212 0.79 1.99 23.51
N PHE A 213 0.95 0.76 22.99
CA PHE A 213 -0.14 -0.19 22.87
C PHE A 213 -0.53 -0.78 24.22
N ASN A 214 0.45 -1.09 25.05
CA ASN A 214 0.23 -1.67 26.37
C ASN A 214 -0.38 -0.67 27.36
N ASN A 215 -0.21 0.62 27.11
CA ASN A 215 -0.84 1.70 27.88
C ASN A 215 -2.30 1.99 27.49
N LEU A 216 -2.80 1.39 26.40
CA LEU A 216 -4.20 1.52 26.00
C LEU A 216 -5.10 0.56 26.78
N SER A 217 -6.35 0.98 27.02
CA SER A 217 -7.39 0.09 27.54
C SER A 217 -7.65 -1.10 26.60
N ASP A 218 -8.17 -2.21 27.12
CA ASP A 218 -8.48 -3.41 26.31
C ASP A 218 -9.40 -3.11 25.13
N ASN A 219 -10.41 -2.26 25.36
CA ASN A 219 -11.35 -1.83 24.33
C ASN A 219 -10.65 -0.97 23.26
N ASP A 220 -9.73 -0.09 23.67
CA ASP A 220 -8.95 0.74 22.76
C ASP A 220 -7.95 -0.08 21.94
N ARG A 221 -7.28 -1.06 22.56
CA ARG A 221 -6.39 -2.01 21.87
C ARG A 221 -7.13 -2.77 20.78
N ARG A 222 -8.30 -3.32 21.10
CA ARG A 222 -9.15 -4.04 20.14
C ARG A 222 -9.65 -3.12 19.03
N SER A 223 -10.15 -1.94 19.39
CA SER A 223 -10.64 -0.94 18.43
C SER A 223 -9.54 -0.46 17.49
N LEU A 224 -8.31 -0.29 17.99
CA LEU A 224 -7.15 0.10 17.21
C LEU A 224 -6.79 -1.00 16.20
N ILE A 225 -6.60 -2.24 16.65
CA ILE A 225 -6.19 -3.35 15.79
C ILE A 225 -7.22 -3.63 14.71
N LYS A 226 -8.50 -3.63 15.05
CA LYS A 226 -9.59 -3.80 14.08
C LYS A 226 -9.56 -2.72 12.99
N PHE A 227 -9.11 -1.52 13.34
CA PHE A 227 -9.04 -0.38 12.43
C PHE A 227 -7.76 -0.36 11.58
N VAL A 228 -6.58 -0.56 12.18
CA VAL A 228 -5.30 -0.36 11.47
C VAL A 228 -4.75 -1.61 10.81
N SER A 229 -5.07 -2.81 11.31
CA SER A 229 -4.43 -4.05 10.84
C SER A 229 -4.59 -4.33 9.34
N PRO A 230 -5.71 -4.00 8.64
CA PRO A 230 -5.79 -4.18 7.19
C PRO A 230 -4.76 -3.34 6.42
N SER A 231 -4.54 -2.11 6.86
CA SER A 231 -3.59 -1.16 6.28
C SER A 231 -2.15 -1.57 6.57
N ILE A 232 -1.90 -2.12 7.76
CA ILE A 232 -0.60 -2.70 8.12
C ILE A 232 -0.29 -3.93 7.27
N ALA A 233 -1.21 -4.90 7.18
CA ALA A 233 -1.01 -6.06 6.32
C ALA A 233 -0.75 -5.63 4.86
N THR A 234 -1.43 -4.58 4.40
CA THR A 234 -1.22 -3.99 3.08
C THR A 234 0.18 -3.40 2.91
N ILE A 235 0.68 -2.55 3.83
CA ILE A 235 2.03 -1.98 3.68
C ILE A 235 3.11 -3.06 3.68
N ASP A 236 2.96 -4.07 4.54
CA ASP A 236 3.92 -5.17 4.64
C ASP A 236 3.94 -6.00 3.35
N ILE A 237 2.78 -6.44 2.86
CA ILE A 237 2.70 -7.15 1.58
C ILE A 237 3.32 -6.31 0.46
N CYS A 238 2.99 -5.03 0.37
CA CYS A 238 3.51 -4.17 -0.70
C CYS A 238 5.02 -4.01 -0.64
N TYR A 239 5.57 -3.70 0.53
CA TYR A 239 6.98 -3.42 0.71
C TYR A 239 7.83 -4.66 0.43
N TYR A 240 7.46 -5.81 0.99
CA TYR A 240 8.22 -7.06 0.80
C TYR A 240 8.07 -7.60 -0.63
N SER A 241 6.92 -7.44 -1.30
CA SER A 241 6.79 -7.69 -2.74
C SER A 241 7.73 -6.82 -3.58
N TYR A 242 7.75 -5.52 -3.30
CA TYR A 242 8.62 -4.56 -3.99
C TYR A 242 10.10 -4.90 -3.79
N LYS A 243 10.53 -5.25 -2.58
CA LYS A 243 11.93 -5.64 -2.31
C LYS A 243 12.37 -6.90 -3.06
N LEU A 244 11.43 -7.79 -3.34
CA LEU A 244 11.63 -8.96 -4.17
C LEU A 244 11.46 -8.68 -5.67
N ASN A 245 11.31 -7.42 -6.08
CA ASN A 245 11.10 -6.96 -7.47
C ASN A 245 9.81 -7.48 -8.14
N TRP A 246 8.76 -7.77 -7.36
CA TRP A 246 7.47 -8.17 -7.91
C TRP A 246 6.61 -6.95 -8.25
N GLY A 247 5.89 -7.03 -9.37
CA GLY A 247 4.90 -6.02 -9.79
C GLY A 247 3.51 -6.21 -9.17
N TRP A 248 3.34 -7.22 -8.31
CA TRP A 248 2.10 -7.56 -7.64
C TRP A 248 2.37 -8.16 -6.25
N ALA A 249 1.31 -8.26 -5.45
CA ALA A 249 1.34 -8.81 -4.10
C ALA A 249 1.86 -10.25 -4.09
N ILE A 250 2.79 -10.52 -3.16
CA ILE A 250 3.27 -11.85 -2.82
C ILE A 250 3.07 -12.04 -1.32
N MET A 251 2.33 -13.08 -0.97
CA MET A 251 2.07 -13.41 0.42
C MET A 251 3.35 -13.91 1.10
N PRO A 252 3.42 -13.89 2.43
CA PRO A 252 4.55 -14.43 3.19
C PRO A 252 4.96 -15.83 2.74
N ASP A 253 3.99 -16.70 2.42
CA ASP A 253 4.24 -18.07 1.97
C ASP A 253 4.63 -18.23 0.49
N GLY A 254 4.88 -17.12 -0.22
CA GLY A 254 5.20 -17.10 -1.64
C GLY A 254 3.97 -17.21 -2.56
N PHE A 255 2.75 -17.23 -2.01
CA PHE A 255 1.55 -17.26 -2.84
C PHE A 255 1.37 -15.97 -3.64
N GLU A 256 0.95 -16.15 -4.90
CA GLU A 256 0.68 -15.08 -5.84
C GLU A 256 -0.83 -15.02 -6.13
N PRO A 257 -1.59 -14.14 -5.44
CA PRO A 257 -3.04 -14.04 -5.58
C PRO A 257 -3.51 -13.96 -7.03
N ILE A 258 -2.85 -13.10 -7.83
CA ILE A 258 -3.26 -12.80 -9.21
C ILE A 258 -3.13 -14.01 -10.14
N LYS A 259 -2.10 -14.84 -9.96
CA LYS A 259 -1.92 -16.04 -10.80
C LYS A 259 -3.00 -17.08 -10.56
N TYR A 260 -3.54 -17.13 -9.34
CA TYR A 260 -4.59 -18.08 -8.98
C TYR A 260 -5.98 -17.68 -9.51
N MET A 261 -6.20 -16.39 -9.79
CA MET A 261 -7.52 -15.87 -10.16
C MET A 261 -7.95 -16.20 -11.59
N GLY A 262 -7.06 -16.67 -12.46
CA GLY A 262 -7.33 -16.98 -13.86
C GLY A 262 -7.57 -15.72 -14.71
N SER A 263 -8.68 -15.02 -14.47
CA SER A 263 -9.03 -13.72 -15.04
C SER A 263 -9.22 -12.67 -13.94
N ALA A 264 -8.19 -11.89 -13.64
CA ALA A 264 -8.24 -10.88 -12.58
C ALA A 264 -9.29 -9.80 -12.88
N SER A 265 -10.22 -9.60 -11.96
CA SER A 265 -11.18 -8.49 -11.99
C SER A 265 -10.50 -7.14 -11.73
N THR A 266 -11.23 -6.05 -11.94
CA THR A 266 -10.77 -4.71 -11.57
C THR A 266 -10.48 -4.60 -10.08
N TYR A 267 -11.21 -5.33 -9.23
CA TYR A 267 -11.04 -5.34 -7.78
C TYR A 267 -9.79 -6.13 -7.35
N ASP A 268 -9.52 -7.25 -8.02
CA ASP A 268 -8.29 -8.02 -7.83
C ASP A 268 -7.05 -7.17 -8.13
N ILE A 269 -7.08 -6.42 -9.24
CA ILE A 269 -5.99 -5.50 -9.63
C ILE A 269 -5.86 -4.35 -8.62
N ALA A 270 -6.99 -3.81 -8.14
CA ALA A 270 -7.00 -2.70 -7.20
C ALA A 270 -6.38 -3.04 -5.85
N VAL A 271 -6.46 -4.30 -5.40
CA VAL A 271 -5.89 -4.75 -4.12
C VAL A 271 -4.50 -5.36 -4.30
N ASN A 272 -4.25 -6.12 -5.37
CA ASN A 272 -3.02 -6.91 -5.51
C ASN A 272 -1.96 -6.29 -6.43
N VAL A 273 -2.29 -5.24 -7.21
CA VAL A 273 -1.32 -4.58 -8.13
C VAL A 273 -1.14 -3.11 -7.79
N LYS A 274 -2.24 -2.36 -7.68
CA LYS A 274 -2.18 -0.90 -7.52
C LYS A 274 -1.41 -0.43 -6.29
N PRO A 275 -1.50 -1.09 -5.13
CA PRO A 275 -0.71 -0.70 -3.96
C PRO A 275 0.80 -0.92 -4.19
N ILE A 276 1.18 -1.99 -4.91
CA ILE A 276 2.58 -2.32 -5.23
C ILE A 276 3.14 -1.31 -6.24
N GLU A 277 2.38 -0.98 -7.30
CA GLU A 277 2.74 0.09 -8.23
C GLU A 277 2.98 1.44 -7.52
N TYR A 278 2.24 1.70 -6.44
CA TYR A 278 2.40 2.91 -5.65
C TYR A 278 3.69 2.89 -4.83
N ILE A 279 3.99 1.80 -4.12
CA ILE A 279 5.23 1.63 -3.35
C ILE A 279 6.47 1.64 -4.27
N ILE A 280 6.41 1.01 -5.46
CA ILE A 280 7.49 1.06 -6.45
C ILE A 280 7.80 2.52 -6.84
N LYS A 281 6.78 3.34 -7.06
CA LYS A 281 6.97 4.77 -7.41
C LYS A 281 7.49 5.58 -6.24
N LEU A 282 7.05 5.27 -5.02
CA LEU A 282 7.52 5.93 -3.80
C LEU A 282 8.99 5.58 -3.51
N ASN A 283 9.39 4.33 -3.80
CA ASN A 283 10.72 3.77 -3.59
C ASN A 283 11.26 4.05 -2.17
N PRO A 284 10.59 3.57 -1.11
CA PRO A 284 10.99 3.87 0.26
C PRO A 284 12.28 3.14 0.66
N SER A 285 13.12 3.82 1.47
CA SER A 285 14.19 3.15 2.23
C SER A 285 13.61 2.20 3.28
N PHE A 286 14.47 1.37 3.89
CA PHE A 286 14.01 0.46 4.93
C PHE A 286 13.54 1.22 6.19
N GLU A 287 14.26 2.28 6.53
CA GLU A 287 13.94 3.16 7.65
C GLU A 287 12.67 3.97 7.36
N GLU A 288 12.49 4.48 6.13
CA GLU A 288 11.25 5.14 5.71
C GLU A 288 10.05 4.20 5.84
N HIS A 289 10.17 2.92 5.44
CA HIS A 289 9.12 1.91 5.62
C HIS A 289 8.79 1.67 7.10
N CYS A 290 9.81 1.55 7.96
CA CYS A 290 9.60 1.39 9.41
C CYS A 290 8.81 2.56 10.01
N LEU A 291 9.18 3.79 9.63
CA LEU A 291 8.52 5.01 10.09
C LEU A 291 7.10 5.15 9.53
N MET A 292 6.89 4.79 8.26
CA MET A 292 5.55 4.72 7.67
C MET A 292 4.64 3.72 8.41
N LYS A 293 5.18 2.54 8.72
CA LYS A 293 4.44 1.48 9.41
C LYS A 293 4.03 1.88 10.82
N ILE A 294 4.92 2.48 11.62
CA ILE A 294 4.53 2.97 12.96
C ILE A 294 3.51 4.12 12.87
N LEU A 295 3.65 5.04 11.90
CA LEU A 295 2.65 6.10 11.69
C LEU A 295 1.28 5.55 11.27
N LEU A 296 1.23 4.41 10.59
CA LEU A 296 -0.02 3.71 10.30
C LEU A 296 -0.66 3.13 11.56
N TYR A 297 0.13 2.51 12.46
CA TYR A 297 -0.37 1.99 13.74
C TYR A 297 -0.92 3.08 14.64
N LEU A 298 -0.33 4.28 14.62
CA LEU A 298 -0.71 5.39 15.47
C LEU A 298 -1.97 6.15 14.97
N ASN A 299 -2.70 5.56 14.03
CA ASN A 299 -3.98 6.09 13.59
C ASN A 299 -5.11 5.60 14.51
N SER A 300 -5.61 6.51 15.35
CA SER A 300 -6.76 6.26 16.22
C SER A 300 -8.04 5.97 15.43
N SER A 301 -8.89 5.06 15.89
CA SER A 301 -10.24 4.87 15.33
C SER A 301 -11.26 5.86 15.94
N VAL A 302 -12.42 6.00 15.30
CA VAL A 302 -13.55 6.79 15.84
C VAL A 302 -13.97 6.27 17.23
N LEU A 303 -13.97 4.93 17.39
CA LEU A 303 -14.56 4.22 18.52
C LEU A 303 -13.69 4.24 19.78
N MET A 304 -12.46 4.75 19.67
CA MET A 304 -11.53 4.83 20.79
C MET A 304 -11.91 5.93 21.79
N SER A 305 -11.51 5.73 23.04
CA SER A 305 -11.62 6.71 24.13
C SER A 305 -10.84 8.00 23.81
N ALA A 306 -11.17 9.10 24.50
CA ALA A 306 -10.43 10.35 24.36
C ALA A 306 -8.97 10.20 24.82
N GLU A 307 -8.76 9.51 25.94
CA GLU A 307 -7.44 9.19 26.48
C GLU A 307 -6.60 8.36 25.50
N GLY A 308 -7.17 7.29 24.94
CA GLY A 308 -6.47 6.47 23.94
C GLY A 308 -6.14 7.25 22.67
N LYS A 309 -7.01 8.17 22.23
CA LYS A 309 -6.75 9.07 21.09
C LYS A 309 -5.60 10.03 21.39
N GLU A 310 -5.53 10.58 22.59
CA GLU A 310 -4.47 11.50 23.02
C GLU A 310 -3.11 10.79 23.12
N LEU A 311 -3.08 9.58 23.69
CA LEU A 311 -1.87 8.74 23.75
C LEU A 311 -1.31 8.46 22.34
N LEU A 312 -2.17 8.04 21.42
CA LEU A 312 -1.76 7.78 20.04
C LEU A 312 -1.30 9.04 19.32
N GLU A 313 -1.97 10.18 19.52
CA GLU A 313 -1.59 11.43 18.88
C GLU A 313 -0.23 11.94 19.38
N THR A 314 0.03 11.83 20.69
CA THR A 314 1.31 12.20 21.30
C THR A 314 2.46 11.38 20.68
N GLU A 315 2.31 10.06 20.59
CA GLU A 315 3.32 9.22 19.95
C GLU A 315 3.40 9.46 18.44
N LYS A 316 2.29 9.79 17.77
CA LYS A 316 2.28 10.12 16.34
C LYS A 316 3.09 11.39 16.05
N GLN A 317 2.96 12.41 16.90
CA GLN A 317 3.75 13.63 16.80
C GLN A 317 5.25 13.36 16.95
N LYS A 318 5.61 12.56 17.95
CA LYS A 318 6.99 12.12 18.19
C LYS A 318 7.59 11.37 17.00
N TYR A 319 6.92 10.35 16.47
CA TYR A 319 7.43 9.62 15.30
C TYR A 319 7.41 10.44 14.01
N GLY A 320 6.50 11.41 13.89
CA GLY A 320 6.53 12.40 12.82
C GLY A 320 7.75 13.31 12.89
N ALA A 321 8.14 13.76 14.10
CA ALA A 321 9.36 14.52 14.32
C ALA A 321 10.62 13.73 13.94
N ILE A 322 10.70 12.48 14.40
CA ILE A 322 11.80 11.56 14.06
C ILE A 322 11.90 11.38 12.54
N LEU A 323 10.77 11.20 11.85
CA LEU A 323 10.75 11.07 10.40
C LEU A 323 11.24 12.34 9.70
N LEU A 324 10.74 13.53 10.06
CA LEU A 324 11.18 14.78 9.43
C LEU A 324 12.70 14.95 9.59
N LYS A 325 13.20 14.75 10.81
CA LYS A 325 14.62 14.83 11.15
C LYS A 325 15.46 13.84 10.37
N TYR A 326 15.06 12.56 10.34
CA TYR A 326 15.73 11.53 9.53
C TYR A 326 15.82 11.93 8.06
N LEU A 327 14.73 12.45 7.48
CA LEU A 327 14.69 12.84 6.07
C LEU A 327 15.54 14.07 5.78
N GLN A 328 15.55 15.07 6.67
CA GLN A 328 16.37 16.27 6.51
C GLN A 328 17.86 15.95 6.64
N LEU A 329 18.25 15.03 7.52
CA LEU A 329 19.63 14.58 7.66
C LEU A 329 20.11 13.82 6.41
N ASN A 330 19.26 12.98 5.81
CA ASN A 330 19.67 12.14 4.67
C ASN A 330 19.50 12.80 3.30
N TYR A 331 18.50 13.68 3.14
CA TYR A 331 18.17 14.29 1.85
C TYR A 331 18.44 15.81 1.81
N GLY A 332 18.82 16.42 2.93
CA GLY A 332 18.95 17.86 3.11
C GLY A 332 17.62 18.52 3.48
N HIS A 333 17.66 19.72 4.09
CA HIS A 333 16.48 20.37 4.68
C HIS A 333 15.25 20.47 3.76
N ILE A 334 15.40 21.07 2.57
CA ILE A 334 14.28 21.34 1.64
C ILE A 334 13.73 20.04 1.03
N ARG A 335 14.62 19.16 0.56
CA ARG A 335 14.22 17.90 -0.07
C ARG A 335 13.67 16.92 0.97
N GLY A 336 14.23 16.91 2.18
CA GLY A 336 13.72 16.16 3.32
C GLY A 336 12.30 16.56 3.70
N ALA A 337 12.00 17.85 3.77
CA ALA A 337 10.63 18.34 4.01
C ALA A 337 9.67 17.98 2.85
N THR A 338 10.12 18.06 1.60
CA THR A 338 9.33 17.58 0.45
C THR A 338 9.03 16.08 0.56
N ARG A 339 10.06 15.27 0.85
CA ARG A 339 9.95 13.82 1.02
C ARG A 339 9.05 13.45 2.20
N PHE A 340 9.08 14.25 3.26
CA PHE A 340 8.20 14.10 4.41
C PHE A 340 6.74 14.19 4.00
N ALA A 341 6.38 15.24 3.25
CA ALA A 341 5.02 15.39 2.72
C ALA A 341 4.62 14.23 1.78
N GLU A 342 5.55 13.73 0.96
CA GLU A 342 5.33 12.53 0.12
C GLU A 342 5.01 11.29 0.98
N ILE A 343 5.77 11.07 2.06
CA ILE A 343 5.60 9.93 2.97
C ILE A 343 4.30 10.03 3.76
N ILE A 344 3.95 11.19 4.34
CA ILE A 344 2.68 11.36 5.05
C ILE A 344 1.48 11.12 4.11
N LYS A 345 1.57 11.60 2.86
CA LYS A 345 0.57 11.31 1.84
C LYS A 345 0.51 9.82 1.50
N ALA A 346 1.66 9.15 1.44
CA ALA A 346 1.72 7.72 1.21
C ALA A 346 1.06 6.93 2.34
N VAL A 347 1.28 7.29 3.60
CA VAL A 347 0.61 6.69 4.77
C VAL A 347 -0.91 6.75 4.61
N GLY A 348 -1.47 7.92 4.25
CA GLY A 348 -2.91 8.05 4.00
C GLY A 348 -3.40 7.19 2.82
N THR A 349 -2.63 7.15 1.73
CA THR A 349 -2.99 6.36 0.54
C THR A 349 -2.97 4.84 0.83
N ILE A 350 -2.00 4.39 1.62
CA ILE A 350 -1.88 2.98 2.03
C ILE A 350 -3.04 2.57 2.93
N TYR A 351 -3.49 3.48 3.79
CA TYR A 351 -4.69 3.23 4.58
C TYR A 351 -5.91 2.94 3.68
N GLU A 352 -6.13 3.77 2.65
CA GLU A 352 -7.23 3.54 1.70
C GLU A 352 -7.10 2.20 0.95
N PHE A 353 -5.87 1.72 0.71
CA PHE A 353 -5.64 0.39 0.15
C PHE A 353 -6.01 -0.71 1.15
N GLY A 354 -5.73 -0.52 2.44
CA GLY A 354 -6.16 -1.41 3.53
C GLY A 354 -7.69 -1.55 3.60
N GLU A 355 -8.43 -0.46 3.50
CA GLU A 355 -9.91 -0.51 3.45
C GLU A 355 -10.45 -1.26 2.23
N LYS A 356 -9.84 -1.05 1.05
CA LYS A 356 -10.18 -1.82 -0.16
C LYS A 356 -9.88 -3.30 0.01
N MET A 357 -8.77 -3.63 0.66
CA MET A 357 -8.41 -5.00 1.01
C MET A 357 -9.48 -5.61 1.92
N LYS A 358 -9.86 -4.92 3.01
CA LYS A 358 -10.95 -5.39 3.89
C LYS A 358 -12.24 -5.68 3.11
N GLY A 359 -12.69 -4.73 2.28
CA GLY A 359 -13.87 -4.93 1.42
C GLY A 359 -13.73 -6.08 0.42
N TYR A 360 -12.51 -6.32 -0.10
CA TYR A 360 -12.20 -7.43 -0.98
C TYR A 360 -12.40 -8.78 -0.34
N TYR A 361 -11.88 -8.96 0.87
CA TYR A 361 -12.05 -10.24 1.57
C TYR A 361 -13.49 -10.46 2.02
N ASN A 362 -14.23 -9.40 2.37
CA ASN A 362 -15.66 -9.50 2.67
C ASN A 362 -16.47 -9.98 1.45
N ILE A 363 -16.23 -9.41 0.27
CA ILE A 363 -16.89 -9.84 -0.98
C ILE A 363 -16.53 -11.31 -1.30
N GLN A 364 -15.25 -11.68 -1.17
CA GLN A 364 -14.81 -13.06 -1.40
C GLN A 364 -15.49 -14.05 -0.44
N ALA A 365 -15.65 -13.69 0.84
CA ALA A 365 -16.36 -14.51 1.82
C ALA A 365 -17.83 -14.72 1.43
N VAL A 366 -18.53 -13.65 1.03
CA VAL A 366 -19.93 -13.72 0.57
C VAL A 366 -20.08 -14.57 -0.70
N LEU A 367 -19.19 -14.39 -1.69
CA LEU A 367 -19.21 -15.14 -2.95
C LEU A 367 -18.94 -16.64 -2.75
N LYS A 368 -18.13 -17.01 -1.74
CA LYS A 368 -17.94 -18.41 -1.35
C LYS A 368 -19.19 -19.00 -0.72
N ALA A 369 -19.83 -18.27 0.21
CA ALA A 369 -21.07 -18.70 0.85
C ALA A 369 -22.20 -18.89 -0.18
N SER A 370 -22.32 -17.99 -1.17
CA SER A 370 -23.38 -18.07 -2.19
C SER A 370 -23.24 -19.24 -3.17
N LYS A 371 -22.03 -19.79 -3.36
CA LYS A 371 -21.76 -20.90 -4.28
C LYS A 371 -22.14 -22.27 -3.70
N GLY A 372 -22.81 -22.32 -2.55
CA GLY A 372 -23.23 -23.58 -1.92
C GLY A 372 -22.06 -24.47 -1.51
N ALA A 373 -20.84 -23.91 -1.45
CA ALA A 373 -19.73 -24.58 -0.81
C ALA A 373 -20.12 -24.73 0.66
N LYS A 374 -20.52 -25.94 1.05
CA LYS A 374 -20.50 -26.39 2.45
C LYS A 374 -19.05 -26.43 2.89
N ASP A 375 -18.40 -25.28 2.93
CA ASP A 375 -17.09 -25.17 3.48
C ASP A 375 -17.28 -25.13 4.99
N THR A 376 -17.24 -26.30 5.62
CA THR A 376 -17.32 -26.47 7.07
C THR A 376 -16.08 -25.95 7.80
N ARG A 377 -15.20 -25.22 7.11
CA ARG A 377 -13.97 -24.66 7.69
C ARG A 377 -14.29 -23.40 8.49
N ILE A 378 -13.93 -23.46 9.76
CA ILE A 378 -14.04 -22.37 10.73
C ILE A 378 -13.22 -21.19 10.23
N ILE A 379 -13.87 -20.03 10.01
CA ILE A 379 -13.15 -18.77 9.80
C ILE A 379 -12.40 -18.48 11.09
N PRO A 380 -11.07 -18.24 11.06
CA PRO A 380 -10.33 -17.92 12.26
C PRO A 380 -10.99 -16.75 13.01
N PRO A 381 -11.24 -16.84 14.33
CA PRO A 381 -11.98 -15.81 15.06
C PRO A 381 -11.43 -14.40 14.86
N PHE A 382 -10.10 -14.27 14.82
CA PHE A 382 -9.42 -12.99 14.58
C PHE A 382 -9.65 -12.41 13.19
N LEU A 383 -9.69 -13.27 12.17
CA LEU A 383 -9.96 -12.84 10.80
C LEU A 383 -11.37 -12.27 10.73
N ASP A 384 -12.34 -12.95 11.35
CA ASP A 384 -13.72 -12.47 11.45
C ASP A 384 -13.78 -11.13 12.21
N PHE A 385 -13.14 -11.03 13.38
CA PHE A 385 -13.09 -9.82 14.20
C PHE A 385 -12.54 -8.57 13.47
N VAL A 386 -11.54 -8.73 12.60
CA VAL A 386 -10.97 -7.61 11.83
C VAL A 386 -11.87 -7.23 10.65
N LEU A 387 -12.43 -8.23 9.97
CA LEU A 387 -13.17 -8.05 8.72
C LEU A 387 -14.63 -7.63 8.92
N ASN A 388 -15.25 -8.05 10.02
CA ASN A 388 -16.62 -7.73 10.44
C ASN A 388 -16.58 -6.98 11.77
#